data_AF-A0A7T8GLJ0-F1
#
_entry.id   AF-A0A7T8GLJ0-F1
#
_cell.length_a   1.000
_cell.length_b   1.000
_cell.length_c   1.000
_cell.angle_alpha   90.00
_cell.angle_beta   90.00
_cell.angle_gamma   90.00
#
_symmetry.space_group_name_H-M   'P 1'
#
loop_
_entity.id
_entity.type
_entity.pdbx_description
1 polymer ?
#
loop_
_entity_poly.entity_id
_entity_poly.type
_entity_poly.pdbx_seq_one_letter_code
_entity_poly.pdbx_strand_id
1 'polypeptide(L)'
;METPDFRSYFLIRIKLARTVNEIHGDLLSTFPDSCPGLSALQRWHTEFDKDVFALEKKTRPGRPRETRTEKNVACVKCLVEDNPRMTTGQVAAEVSLPSTTVFRLLTEDLGLRNLLSVLVPHQLSEANKTQRAKCC
;
A
#
# COMPACT_ATOMS: atom_id res chain seq x y z
N MET A 1 24.61 -8.84 -7.98
CA MET A 1 25.44 -9.06 -6.77
C MET A 1 24.50 -9.00 -5.58
N GLU A 2 24.36 -10.10 -4.85
CA GLU A 2 23.58 -10.13 -3.62
C GLU A 2 24.20 -9.16 -2.61
N THR A 3 23.41 -8.30 -2.00
CA THR A 3 23.92 -7.42 -0.95
C THR A 3 24.20 -8.26 0.29
N PRO A 4 25.44 -8.33 0.80
CA PRO A 4 25.74 -9.12 1.99
C PRO A 4 24.89 -8.66 3.19
N ASP A 5 24.25 -9.62 3.87
CA ASP A 5 23.43 -9.33 5.04
C ASP A 5 24.29 -9.18 6.31
N PHE A 6 24.72 -7.94 6.55
CA PHE A 6 25.51 -7.59 7.72
C PHE A 6 24.75 -7.68 9.05
N ARG A 7 23.41 -7.63 9.03
CA ARG A 7 22.62 -7.67 10.28
C ARG A 7 22.60 -9.07 10.88
N SER A 8 22.49 -10.09 10.04
CA SER A 8 22.60 -11.50 10.48
C SER A 8 23.96 -11.79 11.11
N TYR A 9 25.04 -11.31 10.47
CA TYR A 9 26.39 -11.44 11.01
C TYR A 9 26.54 -10.73 12.37
N PHE A 10 26.08 -9.48 12.46
CA PHE A 10 26.09 -8.70 13.69
C PHE A 10 25.37 -9.42 14.83
N LEU A 11 24.17 -9.96 14.57
CA LEU A 11 23.37 -10.67 15.57
C LEU A 11 24.13 -11.86 16.16
N ILE A 12 24.72 -12.70 15.31
CA ILE A 12 25.48 -13.88 15.75
C ILE A 12 26.66 -13.45 16.61
N ARG A 13 27.42 -12.43 16.20
CA ARG A 13 28.61 -11.98 16.92
C ARG A 13 28.29 -11.33 18.27
N ILE A 14 27.22 -10.53 18.35
CA ILE A 14 26.75 -9.96 19.62
C ILE A 14 26.24 -11.05 20.57
N LYS A 15 25.54 -12.07 20.08
CA LYS A 15 25.13 -13.23 20.91
C LYS A 15 26.33 -14.03 21.42
N LEU A 16 27.46 -14.01 20.72
CA LEU A 16 28.75 -14.55 21.17
C LEU A 16 29.55 -13.59 22.07
N ALA A 17 28.91 -12.52 22.58
CA ALA A 17 29.51 -11.52 23.48
C ALA A 17 30.73 -10.77 22.90
N ARG A 18 30.77 -10.58 21.58
CA ARG A 18 31.80 -9.74 20.92
C ARG A 18 31.50 -8.26 21.07
N THR A 19 32.54 -7.44 21.13
CA THR A 19 32.37 -5.99 21.16
C THR A 19 32.04 -5.44 19.78
N VAL A 20 31.33 -4.30 19.72
CA VAL A 20 30.97 -3.65 18.45
C VAL A 20 32.21 -3.27 17.62
N ASN A 21 33.31 -2.91 18.28
CA ASN A 21 34.56 -2.54 17.62
C ASN A 21 35.24 -3.75 16.97
N GLU A 22 35.23 -4.91 17.63
CA GLU A 22 35.71 -6.17 17.05
C GLU A 22 34.89 -6.54 15.80
N ILE A 23 33.56 -6.44 15.90
CA ILE A 23 32.65 -6.73 14.77
C ILE A 23 32.92 -5.79 13.59
N HIS A 24 33.16 -4.50 13.86
CA HIS A 24 33.54 -3.55 12.82
C HIS A 24 34.87 -3.93 12.16
N GLY A 25 35.88 -4.29 12.96
CA GLY A 25 37.18 -4.70 12.43
C GLY A 25 37.06 -5.89 11.49
N ASP A 26 36.32 -6.92 11.90
CA ASP A 26 36.04 -8.10 11.10
C ASP A 26 35.35 -7.75 9.77
N LEU A 27 34.30 -6.90 9.82
CA LEU A 27 33.55 -6.46 8.65
C LEU A 27 34.37 -5.59 7.69
N LEU A 28 35.22 -4.71 8.22
CA LEU A 28 36.08 -3.85 7.41
C LEU A 28 37.18 -4.66 6.72
N SER A 29 37.71 -5.69 7.41
CA SER A 29 38.72 -6.59 6.83
C SER A 29 38.15 -7.49 5.73
N THR A 30 36.86 -7.82 5.78
CA THR A 30 36.22 -8.73 4.81
C THR A 30 35.50 -8.00 3.67
N PHE A 31 34.88 -6.85 3.96
CA PHE A 31 34.06 -6.10 3.00
C PHE A 31 34.36 -4.59 3.06
N PRO A 32 35.55 -4.13 2.65
CA PRO A 32 35.97 -2.74 2.79
C PRO A 32 35.03 -1.76 2.07
N ASP A 33 34.56 -2.09 0.87
CA ASP A 33 33.73 -1.20 0.04
C ASP A 33 32.25 -1.13 0.47
N SER A 34 31.77 -2.14 1.20
CA SER A 34 30.36 -2.27 1.60
C SER A 34 30.16 -2.26 3.12
N CYS A 35 31.23 -2.04 3.90
CA CYS A 35 31.20 -2.10 5.35
C CYS A 35 30.21 -1.06 5.91
N PRO A 36 29.28 -1.47 6.80
CA PRO A 36 28.50 -0.53 7.58
C PRO A 36 29.43 0.34 8.42
N GLY A 37 29.13 1.64 8.52
CA GLY A 37 29.87 2.52 9.42
C GLY A 37 29.66 2.16 10.90
N LEU A 38 30.62 2.52 11.75
CA LEU A 38 30.59 2.27 13.19
C LEU A 38 29.30 2.75 13.87
N SER A 39 28.79 3.92 13.46
CA SER A 39 27.53 4.48 13.97
C SER A 39 26.32 3.59 13.64
N ALA A 40 26.32 2.89 12.51
CA ALA A 40 25.26 1.95 12.17
C ALA A 40 25.28 0.71 13.07
N LEU A 41 26.46 0.17 13.37
CA LEU A 41 26.63 -0.97 14.28
C LEU A 41 26.26 -0.59 15.73
N GLN A 42 26.62 0.61 16.18
CA GLN A 42 26.18 1.12 17.48
C GLN A 42 24.66 1.24 17.54
N ARG A 43 24.01 1.77 16.49
CA ARG A 43 22.54 1.81 16.43
C ARG A 43 21.95 0.41 16.52
N TRP A 44 22.51 -0.57 15.81
CA TRP A 44 22.07 -1.96 15.90
C TRP A 44 22.24 -2.55 17.28
N HIS A 45 23.32 -2.23 17.99
CA HIS A 45 23.49 -2.60 19.40
C HIS A 45 22.38 -2.03 20.27
N THR A 46 22.05 -0.74 20.12
CA THR A 46 20.94 -0.14 20.87
C THR A 46 19.57 -0.70 20.49
N GLU A 47 19.37 -1.12 19.23
CA GLU A 47 18.15 -1.81 18.78
C GLU A 47 18.07 -3.21 19.41
N PHE A 48 19.21 -3.89 19.55
CA PHE A 48 19.34 -5.20 20.18
C PHE A 48 19.07 -5.14 21.69
N ASP A 49 19.65 -4.17 22.40
CA ASP A 49 19.41 -3.97 23.84
C ASP A 49 17.94 -3.67 24.17
N LYS A 50 17.19 -3.13 23.19
CA LYS A 50 15.76 -2.81 23.31
C LYS A 50 14.85 -3.94 22.83
N ASP A 51 15.40 -5.08 22.40
CA ASP A 51 14.67 -6.18 21.75
C ASP A 51 13.85 -5.75 20.51
N VAL A 52 14.25 -4.67 19.83
CA VAL A 52 13.59 -4.16 18.59
C VAL A 52 14.40 -4.50 17.33
N PHE A 53 15.54 -5.19 17.49
CA PHE A 53 16.41 -5.55 16.39
C PHE A 53 15.73 -6.51 15.42
N ALA A 54 15.69 -6.14 14.15
CA ALA A 54 15.14 -6.95 13.05
C ALA A 54 16.24 -7.20 12.02
N LEU A 55 16.30 -8.44 11.51
CA LEU A 55 17.23 -8.81 10.43
C LEU A 55 16.91 -8.05 9.15
N GLU A 56 15.62 -8.01 8.81
CA GLU A 56 15.15 -7.31 7.63
C GLU A 56 15.07 -5.79 7.86
N LYS A 57 15.35 -5.03 6.81
CA LYS A 57 15.09 -3.59 6.82
C LYS A 57 13.59 -3.39 6.94
N LYS A 58 13.15 -2.73 8.01
CA LYS A 58 11.75 -2.30 8.14
C LYS A 58 11.33 -1.53 6.89
N THR A 59 10.17 -1.88 6.35
CA THR A 59 9.53 -1.13 5.26
C THR A 59 9.41 0.32 5.69
N ARG A 60 9.99 1.22 4.90
CA ARG A 60 9.87 2.65 5.19
C ARG A 60 8.43 3.05 4.93
N PRO A 61 7.71 3.62 5.92
CA PRO A 61 6.43 4.22 5.63
C PRO A 61 6.66 5.31 4.58
N GLY A 62 5.98 5.20 3.45
CA GLY A 62 6.01 6.24 2.43
C GLY A 62 5.37 7.52 2.94
N ARG A 63 5.31 8.55 2.08
CA ARG A 63 4.54 9.76 2.40
C ARG A 63 3.08 9.37 2.70
N PRO A 64 2.49 9.82 3.84
CA PRO A 64 1.09 9.59 4.12
C PRO A 64 0.23 10.10 2.98
N ARG A 65 -0.70 9.28 2.49
CA ARG A 65 -1.65 9.69 1.46
C ARG A 65 -2.82 10.42 2.14
N GLU A 66 -2.70 11.74 2.30
CA GLU A 66 -3.68 12.57 3.02
C GLU A 66 -5.11 12.46 2.47
N THR A 67 -5.28 12.18 1.17
CA THR A 67 -6.58 12.15 0.50
C THR A 67 -7.23 10.76 0.41
N ARG A 68 -6.48 9.67 0.61
CA ARG A 68 -6.97 8.28 0.50
C ARG A 68 -7.26 7.67 1.86
N THR A 69 -8.01 8.40 2.67
CA THR A 69 -8.46 7.94 3.98
C THR A 69 -9.61 6.95 3.82
N GLU A 70 -9.74 5.99 4.73
CA GLU A 70 -10.85 5.01 4.77
C GLU A 70 -12.23 5.68 4.69
N LYS A 71 -12.38 6.85 5.33
CA LYS A 71 -13.60 7.67 5.25
C LYS A 71 -13.95 8.08 3.82
N ASN A 72 -12.97 8.52 3.05
CA ASN A 72 -13.19 8.96 1.67
C ASN A 72 -13.48 7.76 0.76
N VAL A 73 -12.81 6.63 0.99
CA VAL A 73 -13.10 5.37 0.30
C VAL A 73 -14.55 4.94 0.53
N ALA A 74 -15.01 4.95 1.78
CA ALA A 74 -16.37 4.59 2.14
C ALA A 74 -17.40 5.55 1.52
N CYS A 75 -17.15 6.87 1.56
CA CYS A 75 -18.04 7.87 0.97
C CYS A 75 -18.18 7.69 -0.55
N VAL A 76 -17.06 7.52 -1.27
CA VAL A 76 -17.07 7.25 -2.72
C VAL A 76 -17.80 5.95 -3.03
N LYS A 77 -17.63 4.90 -2.20
CA LYS A 77 -18.31 3.62 -2.37
C LYS A 77 -19.83 3.77 -2.28
N CYS A 78 -20.34 4.42 -1.22
CA CYS A 78 -21.78 4.68 -1.08
C CYS A 78 -22.34 5.43 -2.29
N LEU A 79 -21.65 6.47 -2.74
CA LEU A 79 -22.12 7.31 -3.85
C LEU A 79 -22.22 6.53 -5.18
N VAL A 80 -21.29 5.61 -5.44
CA VAL A 80 -21.31 4.77 -6.64
C VAL A 80 -22.34 3.64 -6.53
N GLU A 81 -22.56 3.08 -5.33
CA GLU A 81 -23.62 2.09 -5.10
C GLU A 81 -25.01 2.71 -5.31
N ASP A 82 -25.21 3.96 -4.88
CA ASP A 82 -26.47 4.70 -5.10
C ASP A 82 -26.71 5.03 -6.58
N ASN A 83 -25.66 5.44 -7.31
CA ASN A 83 -25.75 5.73 -8.74
C ASN A 83 -24.51 5.27 -9.52
N PRO A 84 -24.54 4.04 -10.09
CA PRO A 84 -23.41 3.48 -10.83
C PRO A 84 -23.05 4.22 -12.13
N ARG A 85 -23.89 5.14 -12.60
CA ARG A 85 -23.69 5.89 -13.86
C ARG A 85 -23.01 7.24 -13.64
N MET A 86 -22.65 7.59 -12.41
CA MET A 86 -21.96 8.85 -12.13
C MET A 86 -20.58 8.88 -12.77
N THR A 87 -20.23 10.03 -13.34
CA THR A 87 -18.91 10.27 -13.88
C THR A 87 -17.93 10.59 -12.76
N THR A 88 -16.63 10.29 -12.97
CA THR A 88 -15.57 10.61 -12.00
C THR A 88 -15.58 12.09 -11.59
N GLY A 89 -15.93 13.01 -12.51
CA GLY A 89 -16.04 14.44 -12.22
C GLY A 89 -17.21 14.79 -11.29
N GLN A 90 -18.35 14.11 -11.43
CA GLN A 90 -19.49 14.30 -10.53
C GLN A 90 -19.18 13.76 -9.13
N VAL A 91 -18.58 12.57 -9.05
CA VAL A 91 -18.14 11.99 -7.78
C VAL A 91 -17.10 12.90 -7.09
N ALA A 92 -16.18 13.48 -7.88
CA ALA A 92 -15.19 14.43 -7.39
C ALA A 92 -15.81 15.72 -6.83
N ALA A 93 -16.85 16.25 -7.49
CA ALA A 93 -17.58 17.42 -7.01
C ALA A 93 -18.30 17.12 -5.68
N GLU A 94 -18.97 15.98 -5.56
CA GLU A 94 -19.69 15.59 -4.34
C GLU A 94 -18.76 15.39 -3.14
N VAL A 95 -17.65 14.66 -3.33
CA VAL A 95 -16.70 14.37 -2.24
C VAL A 95 -15.67 15.50 -2.04
N SER A 96 -15.74 16.56 -2.85
CA SER A 96 -14.77 17.67 -2.83
C SER A 96 -13.31 17.22 -2.92
N LEU A 97 -13.05 16.25 -3.80
CA LEU A 97 -11.72 15.68 -4.04
C LEU A 97 -11.27 15.95 -5.48
N PRO A 98 -9.95 16.00 -5.74
CA PRO A 98 -9.45 16.06 -7.10
C PRO A 98 -9.91 14.83 -7.90
N SER A 99 -10.35 15.05 -9.14
CA SER A 99 -10.81 13.96 -10.04
C SER A 99 -9.77 12.85 -10.22
N THR A 100 -8.47 13.20 -10.22
CA THR A 100 -7.38 12.21 -10.25
C THR A 100 -7.33 11.31 -9.02
N THR A 101 -7.67 11.85 -7.85
CA THR A 101 -7.74 11.08 -6.60
C THR A 101 -8.94 10.14 -6.62
N VAL A 102 -10.10 10.65 -7.06
CA VAL A 102 -11.32 9.84 -7.19
C VAL A 102 -11.13 8.72 -8.20
N PHE A 103 -10.50 8.99 -9.35
CA PHE A 103 -10.19 7.95 -10.32
C PHE A 103 -9.37 6.80 -9.72
N ARG A 104 -8.34 7.14 -8.93
CA ARG A 104 -7.52 6.16 -8.23
C ARG A 104 -8.30 5.44 -7.13
N LEU A 105 -9.16 6.14 -6.38
CA LEU A 105 -10.07 5.53 -5.38
C LEU A 105 -10.97 4.48 -6.02
N LEU A 106 -11.58 4.80 -7.16
CA LEU A 106 -12.43 3.88 -7.89
C LEU A 106 -11.66 2.66 -8.41
N THR A 107 -10.47 2.87 -8.99
CA THR A 107 -9.72 1.81 -9.68
C THR A 107 -8.82 0.98 -8.78
N GLU A 108 -8.00 1.60 -7.93
CA GLU A 108 -7.00 0.89 -7.11
C GLU A 108 -7.58 0.43 -5.77
N ASP A 109 -8.40 1.26 -5.10
CA ASP A 109 -8.89 0.95 -3.75
C ASP A 109 -10.22 0.17 -3.78
N LEU A 110 -11.15 0.54 -4.68
CA LEU A 110 -12.43 -0.15 -4.85
C LEU A 110 -12.41 -1.23 -5.96
N GLY A 111 -11.38 -1.26 -6.80
CA GLY A 111 -11.26 -2.27 -7.87
C GLY A 111 -12.33 -2.16 -8.96
N LEU A 112 -12.99 -1.01 -9.09
CA LEU A 112 -14.06 -0.78 -10.05
C LEU A 112 -13.49 -0.48 -11.44
N ARG A 113 -14.23 -0.92 -12.45
CA ARG A 113 -13.95 -0.66 -13.87
C ARG A 113 -15.15 0.00 -14.52
N ASN A 114 -14.91 0.94 -15.42
CA ASN A 114 -15.97 1.51 -16.23
C ASN A 114 -16.41 0.45 -17.27
N LEU A 115 -17.70 0.15 -17.30
CA LEU A 115 -18.32 -0.72 -18.29
C LEU A 115 -19.27 0.10 -19.14
N LEU A 116 -19.23 -0.15 -20.45
CA LEU A 116 -20.22 0.45 -21.35
C LEU A 116 -21.62 -0.04 -20.99
N SER A 117 -22.59 0.85 -21.06
CA SER A 117 -23.99 0.50 -20.87
C SER A 117 -24.44 -0.47 -21.97
N VAL A 118 -25.29 -1.42 -21.61
CA VAL A 118 -25.94 -2.31 -22.58
C VAL A 118 -26.99 -1.52 -23.36
N LEU A 119 -27.04 -1.70 -24.68
CA LEU A 119 -28.08 -1.15 -25.53
C LEU A 119 -29.42 -1.83 -25.21
N VAL A 120 -30.39 -1.06 -24.76
CA VAL A 120 -31.77 -1.53 -24.55
C VAL A 120 -32.58 -1.19 -25.80
N PRO A 121 -33.10 -2.17 -26.58
CA PRO A 121 -33.75 -1.91 -27.86
C PRO A 121 -35.00 -1.03 -27.79
N HIS A 122 -35.74 -1.11 -26.69
CA HIS A 122 -36.95 -0.33 -26.48
C HIS A 122 -37.23 -0.10 -25.00
N GLN A 123 -37.71 1.10 -24.67
CA GLN A 123 -38.15 1.44 -23.32
C GLN A 123 -39.57 0.91 -23.10
N LEU A 124 -39.68 -0.26 -22.46
CA LEU A 124 -40.97 -0.92 -22.22
C LEU A 124 -41.83 -0.14 -21.20
N SER A 125 -43.12 -0.02 -21.49
CA SER A 125 -44.13 0.38 -20.51
C SER A 125 -44.34 -0.70 -19.43
N GLU A 126 -44.90 -0.33 -18.27
CA GLU A 126 -45.21 -1.29 -17.21
C GLU A 126 -46.17 -2.41 -17.67
N ALA A 127 -47.15 -2.08 -18.52
CA ALA A 127 -48.03 -3.07 -19.15
C ALA A 127 -47.23 -4.07 -20.01
N ASN A 128 -46.26 -3.59 -20.80
CA ASN A 128 -45.42 -4.46 -21.63
C ASN A 128 -44.49 -5.35 -20.78
N LYS A 129 -43.98 -4.84 -19.65
CA LYS A 129 -43.15 -5.62 -18.72
C LYS A 129 -43.96 -6.76 -18.07
N THR A 130 -45.15 -6.45 -17.56
CA THR A 130 -46.03 -7.45 -16.92
C THR A 130 -46.49 -8.53 -17.90
N GLN A 131 -46.82 -8.15 -19.13
CA GLN A 131 -47.20 -9.12 -20.16
C GLN A 131 -46.04 -10.05 -20.51
N ARG A 132 -44.82 -9.51 -20.70
CA ARG A 132 -43.63 -10.35 -20.98
C ARG A 132 -43.32 -11.31 -19.85
N ALA A 133 -43.45 -10.88 -18.59
CA ALA A 133 -43.21 -11.74 -17.42
C ALA A 133 -44.23 -12.88 -17.29
N LYS A 134 -45.46 -12.73 -17.83
CA LYS A 134 -46.49 -13.78 -17.87
C LYS A 134 -46.32 -14.76 -19.03
N CYS A 135 -45.70 -14.34 -20.13
CA CYS A 135 -45.56 -15.15 -21.34
C CYS A 135 -44.33 -16.07 -21.33
N CYS A 136 -43.36 -15.84 -20.45
CA CYS A 136 -42.24 -16.74 -20.19
C CYS A 136 -42.59 -17.70 -19.03
#